data_AF-A0A3C0WF87-F1
#
_entry.id   AF-A0A3C0WF87-F1
#
_cell.length_a   1.000
_cell.length_b   1.000
_cell.length_c   1.000
_cell.angle_alpha   90.00
_cell.angle_beta   90.00
_cell.angle_gamma   90.00
#
_symmetry.space_group_name_H-M   'P 1'
#
loop_
_entity.id
_entity.type
_entity.pdbx_description
1 polymer ?
#
loop_
_entity_poly.entity_id
_entity_poly.type
_entity_poly.pdbx_seq_one_letter_code
_entity_poly.pdbx_strand_id
1 'polypeptide(L)'
;FSYRSPFLETWYKENLQPKPVDEVAINIENAKRQSVINERQVVLPGMRKELADVDIALKDPVSAKVVDFDLAAGQEKWELAQSKLLESKVELSAWHRIGPFAGGTLEAAHSKAFIDETAVDLKKAYGDQKWAVVESYEDGKPHQLTGARCATYVYRTINSSSAQSLEISLGSDDGFKLWHNGVIVAERLIVRGLAPDQEKIRLELTKGINTILFKISNGDAGYGFYFKSKEIPLPPAVLAALAINKAERSKEQLEALANYYLTIAPELVEVRRELAKKKAEVIQAIQRTEEEVRRLPQPKPVEQHRADAQRAFDDQIRGQLRSREFRRVPVEDSRFGGIITNAAMLSMTSGPKRTHPVARGVWITEVIFNDPPSPPPNDIPPLNEDAGPENLTIREKFAAHRENPSCAGCHSKLDPLGFSLENYDITGRWRDNYDNGREVDPAGTLMRKYEFQSVTDFKDALVRENERFARAFISHLLRFVLARELGPADSIVIDEIADATRGDAYRLKEVLAEVV
;
A
#
# COMPACT_ATOMS: atom_id res chain seq x y z
N PHE A 1 49.08 -1.14 27.95
CA PHE A 1 48.66 -0.38 26.75
C PHE A 1 47.28 -0.85 26.32
N SER A 2 46.48 0.01 25.70
CA SER A 2 45.15 -0.28 25.16
C SER A 2 45.12 0.09 23.68
N TYR A 3 44.02 -0.20 23.00
CA TYR A 3 43.76 0.19 21.62
C TYR A 3 42.55 1.12 21.58
N ARG A 4 42.71 2.30 20.99
CA ARG A 4 41.63 3.28 20.84
C ARG A 4 41.48 3.66 19.38
N SER A 5 40.23 3.81 18.93
CA SER A 5 39.96 4.45 17.66
C SER A 5 40.05 5.97 17.80
N PRO A 6 40.36 6.73 16.73
CA PRO A 6 40.37 8.19 16.78
C PRO A 6 39.05 8.79 17.29
N PHE A 7 37.93 8.14 16.99
CA PHE A 7 36.61 8.53 17.47
C PHE A 7 36.49 8.52 19.00
N LEU A 8 37.12 7.56 19.68
CA LEU A 8 37.08 7.50 21.14
C LEU A 8 37.85 8.66 21.80
N GLU A 9 38.72 9.38 21.08
CA GLU A 9 39.40 10.54 21.63
C GLU A 9 38.47 11.74 21.80
N THR A 10 37.52 11.91 20.87
CA THR A 10 36.52 12.98 20.89
C THR A 10 35.27 12.58 21.67
N TRP A 11 34.88 11.29 21.64
CA TRP A 11 33.69 10.75 22.32
C TRP A 11 33.58 11.14 23.80
N TYR A 12 34.70 11.13 24.52
CA TYR A 12 34.72 11.45 25.96
C TYR A 12 34.96 12.93 26.27
N LYS A 13 35.29 13.76 25.27
CA LYS A 13 35.71 15.16 25.45
C LYS A 13 34.71 16.16 24.89
N GLU A 14 33.94 15.77 23.88
CA GLU A 14 33.02 16.65 23.17
C GLU A 14 31.57 16.36 23.56
N ASN A 15 30.76 17.42 23.64
CA ASN A 15 29.32 17.27 23.77
C ASN A 15 28.75 16.87 22.40
N LEU A 16 28.50 15.57 22.23
CA LEU A 16 28.03 14.96 21.00
C LEU A 16 26.55 15.28 20.74
N GLN A 17 26.30 16.47 20.21
CA GLN A 17 24.97 16.92 19.82
C GLN A 17 24.95 17.39 18.36
N PRO A 18 23.80 17.28 17.67
CA PRO A 18 23.66 17.87 16.34
C PRO A 18 23.89 19.39 16.40
N LYS A 19 24.39 19.95 15.30
CA LYS A 19 24.50 21.41 15.18
C LYS A 19 23.11 22.05 15.30
N PRO A 20 22.97 23.17 16.05
CA PRO A 20 21.71 23.87 16.12
C PRO A 20 21.31 24.40 14.75
N VAL A 21 20.01 24.38 14.47
CA VAL A 21 19.44 24.95 13.24
C VAL A 21 19.16 26.44 13.44
N ASP A 22 19.35 27.25 12.40
CA ASP A 22 19.04 28.68 12.42
C ASP A 22 17.54 28.89 12.15
N GLU A 23 16.76 28.99 13.23
CA GLU A 23 15.30 29.10 13.17
C GLU A 23 14.84 30.40 12.51
N VAL A 24 15.58 31.48 12.72
CA VAL A 24 15.26 32.80 12.15
C VAL A 24 15.43 32.73 10.64
N ALA A 25 16.55 32.18 10.16
CA ALA A 25 16.78 32.00 8.72
C ALA A 25 15.74 31.07 8.08
N ILE A 26 15.38 29.95 8.74
CA ILE A 26 14.36 29.02 8.26
C ILE A 26 13.00 29.72 8.12
N ASN A 27 12.58 30.50 9.12
CA ASN A 27 11.30 31.19 9.09
C ASN A 27 11.25 32.28 8.00
N ILE A 28 12.35 33.02 7.80
CA ILE A 28 12.46 34.01 6.72
C ILE A 28 12.33 33.33 5.35
N GLU A 29 13.03 32.21 5.16
CA GLU A 29 12.97 31.44 3.91
C GLU A 29 11.59 30.82 3.66
N ASN A 30 10.96 30.29 4.70
CA ASN A 30 9.59 29.76 4.63
C ASN A 30 8.58 30.85 4.27
N ALA A 31 8.70 32.06 4.84
CA ALA A 31 7.84 33.19 4.49
C ALA A 31 7.99 33.58 3.02
N LYS A 32 9.23 33.60 2.48
CA LYS A 32 9.48 33.85 1.06
C LYS A 32 8.81 32.79 0.17
N ARG A 33 8.99 31.50 0.50
CA ARG A 33 8.34 30.39 -0.24
C ARG A 33 6.83 30.48 -0.22
N GLN A 34 6.26 30.78 0.95
CA GLN A 34 4.81 30.94 1.10
C GLN A 34 4.28 32.12 0.30
N SER A 35 5.01 33.24 0.23
CA SER A 35 4.62 34.39 -0.62
C SER A 35 4.53 33.98 -2.08
N VAL A 36 5.55 33.29 -2.62
CA VAL A 36 5.57 32.83 -4.02
C VAL A 36 4.44 31.85 -4.30
N ILE A 37 4.14 30.94 -3.37
CA ILE A 37 3.01 30.02 -3.47
C ILE A 37 1.68 30.79 -3.52
N ASN A 38 1.49 31.74 -2.61
CA ASN A 38 0.26 32.54 -2.52
C ASN A 38 0.04 33.38 -3.80
N GLU A 39 1.09 34.02 -4.30
CA GLU A 39 1.06 34.79 -5.55
C GLU A 39 0.65 33.94 -6.76
N ARG A 40 1.10 32.68 -6.81
CA ARG A 40 0.72 31.77 -7.91
C ARG A 40 -0.68 31.16 -7.72
N GLN A 41 -1.12 30.96 -6.48
CA GLN A 41 -2.45 30.42 -6.17
C GLN A 41 -3.59 31.44 -6.32
N VAL A 42 -3.31 32.74 -6.19
CA VAL A 42 -4.35 33.80 -6.17
C VAL A 42 -5.21 33.85 -7.44
N VAL A 43 -4.70 33.33 -8.56
CA VAL A 43 -5.41 33.30 -9.85
C VAL A 43 -6.40 32.14 -9.97
N LEU A 44 -6.22 31.06 -9.19
CA LEU A 44 -7.04 29.85 -9.27
C LEU A 44 -8.53 30.10 -8.98
N PRO A 45 -8.92 30.88 -7.96
CA PRO A 45 -10.34 31.22 -7.74
C PRO A 45 -10.99 31.91 -8.93
N GLY A 46 -10.27 32.81 -9.61
CA GLY A 46 -10.75 33.49 -10.82
C GLY A 46 -11.00 32.50 -11.96
N MET A 47 -10.05 31.61 -12.23
CA MET A 47 -10.19 30.57 -13.25
C MET A 47 -11.33 29.58 -12.94
N ARG A 48 -11.51 29.21 -11.66
CA ARG A 48 -12.63 28.34 -11.24
C ARG A 48 -13.99 29.02 -11.43
N LYS A 49 -14.06 30.33 -11.18
CA LYS A 49 -15.25 31.12 -11.48
C LYS A 49 -15.53 31.15 -12.99
N GLU A 50 -14.51 31.40 -13.81
CA GLU A 50 -14.66 31.37 -15.27
C GLU A 50 -15.15 30.00 -15.76
N LEU A 51 -14.64 28.90 -15.22
CA LEU A 51 -15.12 27.55 -15.55
C LEU A 51 -16.61 27.36 -15.22
N ALA A 52 -17.05 27.85 -14.06
CA ALA A 52 -18.45 27.78 -13.65
C ALA A 52 -19.35 28.62 -14.57
N ASP A 53 -18.89 29.82 -14.97
CA ASP A 53 -19.62 30.68 -15.91
C ASP A 53 -19.76 30.01 -17.29
N VAL A 54 -18.71 29.34 -17.78
CA VAL A 54 -18.75 28.55 -19.04
C VAL A 54 -19.70 27.36 -18.93
N ASP A 55 -19.77 26.68 -17.78
CA ASP A 55 -20.70 25.58 -17.56
C ASP A 55 -22.17 26.02 -17.55
N ILE A 56 -22.45 27.21 -17.03
CA ILE A 56 -23.78 27.83 -17.11
C ILE A 56 -24.11 28.15 -18.57
N ALA A 57 -23.16 28.78 -19.29
CA ALA A 57 -23.34 29.14 -20.69
C ALA A 57 -23.52 27.93 -21.63
N LEU A 58 -22.88 26.79 -21.36
CA LEU A 58 -23.04 25.58 -22.17
C LEU A 58 -24.47 25.02 -22.12
N LYS A 59 -25.14 25.17 -20.97
CA LYS A 59 -26.53 24.72 -20.77
C LYS A 59 -27.50 25.64 -21.51
N ASP A 60 -27.35 26.94 -21.30
CA ASP A 60 -28.19 27.96 -21.92
C ASP A 60 -27.36 29.17 -22.38
N PRO A 61 -26.85 29.14 -23.62
CA PRO A 61 -26.06 30.23 -24.17
C PRO A 61 -26.84 31.55 -24.32
N VAL A 62 -28.17 31.46 -24.44
CA VAL A 62 -29.04 32.62 -24.69
C VAL A 62 -29.30 33.35 -23.38
N SER A 63 -29.73 32.65 -22.33
CA SER A 63 -29.92 33.26 -21.00
C SER A 63 -28.60 33.71 -20.36
N ALA A 64 -27.50 33.02 -20.67
CA ALA A 64 -26.14 33.45 -20.29
C ALA A 64 -25.65 34.68 -21.08
N LYS A 65 -26.44 35.20 -22.02
CA LYS A 65 -26.13 36.36 -22.86
C LYS A 65 -24.84 36.20 -23.66
N VAL A 66 -24.48 34.97 -24.01
CA VAL A 66 -23.34 34.68 -24.88
C VAL A 66 -23.69 34.94 -26.34
N VAL A 67 -24.96 34.70 -26.71
CA VAL A 67 -25.51 34.94 -28.04
C VAL A 67 -26.95 35.46 -27.93
N ASP A 68 -27.39 36.17 -28.96
CA ASP A 68 -28.76 36.69 -29.09
C ASP A 68 -29.45 36.03 -30.30
N PHE A 69 -29.69 34.72 -30.17
CA PHE A 69 -30.44 33.96 -31.19
C PHE A 69 -31.91 33.88 -30.81
N ASP A 70 -32.79 34.25 -31.74
CA ASP A 70 -34.21 33.91 -31.64
C ASP A 70 -34.43 32.45 -32.05
N LEU A 71 -34.66 31.60 -31.04
CA LEU A 71 -34.91 30.18 -31.24
C LEU A 71 -36.36 29.85 -31.59
N ALA A 72 -37.28 30.83 -31.54
CA ALA A 72 -38.72 30.57 -31.69
C ALA A 72 -39.06 29.97 -33.06
N ALA A 73 -38.48 30.50 -34.13
CA ALA A 73 -38.71 30.01 -35.49
C ALA A 73 -38.13 28.60 -35.72
N GLY A 74 -36.98 28.31 -35.13
CA GLY A 74 -36.35 26.98 -35.19
C GLY A 74 -37.16 25.95 -34.40
N GLN A 75 -37.58 26.33 -33.18
CA GLN A 75 -38.43 25.51 -32.32
C GLN A 75 -39.75 25.17 -33.01
N GLU A 76 -40.41 26.15 -33.63
CA GLU A 76 -41.67 25.91 -34.34
C GLU A 76 -41.53 24.91 -35.50
N LYS A 77 -40.44 25.00 -36.27
CA LYS A 77 -40.13 24.03 -37.33
C LYS A 77 -39.89 22.63 -36.76
N TRP A 78 -39.16 22.54 -35.65
CA TRP A 78 -38.90 21.26 -34.99
C TRP A 78 -40.18 20.65 -34.41
N GLU A 79 -41.01 21.43 -33.71
CA GLU A 79 -42.29 20.97 -33.16
C GLU A 79 -43.21 20.44 -34.26
N LEU A 80 -43.33 21.16 -35.39
CA LEU A 80 -44.13 20.71 -36.52
C LEU A 80 -43.61 19.37 -37.10
N ALA A 81 -42.30 19.20 -37.16
CA ALA A 81 -41.71 17.93 -37.61
C ALA A 81 -42.00 16.78 -36.63
N GLN A 82 -41.93 17.03 -35.31
CA GLN A 82 -42.24 16.01 -34.29
C GLN A 82 -43.73 15.69 -34.22
N SER A 83 -44.62 16.68 -34.32
CA SER A 83 -46.07 16.46 -34.36
C SER A 83 -46.48 15.63 -35.59
N LYS A 84 -45.87 15.86 -36.76
CA LYS A 84 -46.09 15.00 -37.94
C LYS A 84 -45.66 13.55 -37.72
N LEU A 85 -44.54 13.35 -37.03
CA LEU A 85 -44.06 12.02 -36.66
C LEU A 85 -44.97 11.34 -35.63
N LEU A 86 -45.59 12.11 -34.71
CA LEU A 86 -46.58 11.60 -33.75
C LEU A 86 -47.90 11.21 -34.43
N GLU A 87 -48.30 11.90 -35.49
CA GLU A 87 -49.49 11.57 -36.30
C GLU A 87 -49.27 10.35 -37.22
N SER A 88 -48.01 10.06 -37.60
CA SER A 88 -47.67 8.96 -38.50
C SER A 88 -47.63 7.61 -37.79
N LYS A 89 -48.81 7.02 -37.58
CA LYS A 89 -48.97 5.66 -37.03
C LYS A 89 -48.21 4.61 -37.85
N VAL A 90 -47.42 3.82 -37.13
CA VAL A 90 -46.77 2.60 -37.62
C VAL A 90 -47.37 1.42 -36.88
N GLU A 91 -48.05 0.53 -37.59
CA GLU A 91 -48.64 -0.68 -37.02
C GLU A 91 -47.85 -1.91 -37.50
N LEU A 92 -47.35 -2.70 -36.56
CA LEU A 92 -46.58 -3.91 -36.87
C LEU A 92 -47.47 -5.16 -36.74
N SER A 93 -47.49 -6.02 -37.75
CA SER A 93 -48.29 -7.27 -37.73
C SER A 93 -47.70 -8.31 -36.78
N ALA A 94 -48.43 -9.39 -36.47
CA ALA A 94 -47.85 -10.55 -35.78
C ALA A 94 -46.63 -11.12 -36.52
N TRP A 95 -45.70 -11.72 -35.76
CA TRP A 95 -44.54 -12.41 -36.31
C TRP A 95 -44.94 -13.74 -36.95
N HIS A 96 -44.31 -14.05 -38.08
CA HIS A 96 -44.35 -15.35 -38.73
C HIS A 96 -42.95 -15.97 -38.64
N ARG A 97 -42.86 -17.27 -38.42
CA ARG A 97 -41.59 -18.00 -38.34
C ARG A 97 -41.58 -19.16 -39.33
N ILE A 98 -40.42 -19.44 -39.90
CA ILE A 98 -40.14 -20.69 -40.63
C ILE A 98 -38.72 -21.19 -40.32
N GLY A 99 -38.55 -22.52 -40.26
CA GLY A 99 -37.32 -23.19 -39.86
C GLY A 99 -37.42 -23.82 -38.45
N PRO A 100 -36.32 -24.39 -37.93
CA PRO A 100 -34.94 -24.22 -38.41
C PRO A 100 -34.64 -25.01 -39.70
N PHE A 101 -33.83 -24.43 -40.58
CA PHE A 101 -33.26 -25.09 -41.75
C PHE A 101 -31.83 -25.53 -41.48
N ALA A 102 -31.51 -26.79 -41.74
CA ALA A 102 -30.16 -27.32 -41.55
C ALA A 102 -29.17 -26.68 -42.55
N GLY A 103 -28.17 -25.98 -42.02
CA GLY A 103 -27.08 -25.35 -42.79
C GLY A 103 -25.75 -26.07 -42.68
N GLY A 104 -25.55 -26.89 -41.65
CA GLY A 104 -24.33 -27.69 -41.46
C GLY A 104 -23.18 -26.93 -40.81
N THR A 105 -22.95 -25.67 -41.17
CA THR A 105 -22.03 -24.74 -40.47
C THR A 105 -22.71 -23.38 -40.29
N LEU A 106 -22.16 -22.51 -39.43
CA LEU A 106 -22.67 -21.13 -39.28
C LEU A 106 -22.59 -20.38 -40.61
N GLU A 107 -21.47 -20.48 -41.32
CA GLU A 107 -21.23 -19.80 -42.60
C GLU A 107 -22.22 -20.27 -43.67
N ALA A 108 -22.49 -21.58 -43.74
CA ALA A 108 -23.43 -22.15 -44.69
C ALA A 108 -24.89 -21.81 -44.30
N ALA A 109 -25.24 -21.87 -43.02
CA ALA A 109 -26.53 -21.42 -42.52
C ALA A 109 -26.77 -19.92 -42.82
N HIS A 110 -25.72 -19.11 -42.73
CA HIS A 110 -25.79 -17.68 -42.98
C HIS A 110 -25.91 -17.34 -44.45
N SER A 111 -25.05 -17.91 -45.29
CA SER A 111 -24.95 -17.58 -46.73
C SER A 111 -26.04 -18.21 -47.60
N LYS A 112 -26.51 -19.43 -47.27
CA LYS A 112 -27.48 -20.15 -48.10
C LYS A 112 -28.88 -19.59 -47.96
N ALA A 113 -29.54 -19.31 -49.08
CA ALA A 113 -30.97 -19.01 -49.11
C ALA A 113 -31.78 -20.31 -48.96
N PHE A 114 -32.57 -20.43 -47.90
CA PHE A 114 -33.47 -21.58 -47.68
C PHE A 114 -34.91 -21.31 -48.13
N ILE A 115 -35.25 -20.04 -48.27
CA ILE A 115 -36.54 -19.54 -48.75
C ILE A 115 -36.30 -18.49 -49.85
N ASP A 116 -37.36 -17.98 -50.46
CA ASP A 116 -37.26 -16.73 -51.22
C ASP A 116 -37.07 -15.56 -50.25
N GLU A 117 -35.82 -15.12 -50.10
CA GLU A 117 -35.44 -14.06 -49.16
C GLU A 117 -35.81 -12.65 -49.67
N THR A 118 -36.19 -12.52 -50.95
CA THR A 118 -36.53 -11.23 -51.58
C THR A 118 -38.04 -11.02 -51.73
N ALA A 119 -38.81 -12.09 -51.83
CA ALA A 119 -40.26 -12.07 -51.99
C ALA A 119 -40.92 -13.17 -51.15
N VAL A 120 -41.15 -12.86 -49.87
CA VAL A 120 -41.73 -13.83 -48.93
C VAL A 120 -43.19 -14.13 -49.26
N ASP A 121 -43.49 -15.38 -49.60
CA ASP A 121 -44.84 -15.93 -49.70
C ASP A 121 -45.14 -16.81 -48.48
N LEU A 122 -46.03 -16.34 -47.60
CA LEU A 122 -46.44 -17.02 -46.38
C LEU A 122 -47.22 -18.33 -46.64
N LYS A 123 -47.75 -18.54 -47.85
CA LYS A 123 -48.46 -19.78 -48.22
C LYS A 123 -47.51 -20.86 -48.76
N LYS A 124 -46.30 -20.49 -49.15
CA LYS A 124 -45.32 -21.38 -49.77
C LYS A 124 -44.62 -22.24 -48.71
N ALA A 125 -44.55 -23.54 -48.96
CA ALA A 125 -43.76 -24.50 -48.18
C ALA A 125 -42.38 -24.69 -48.81
N TYR A 126 -41.39 -25.00 -47.97
CA TYR A 126 -40.01 -25.23 -48.36
C TYR A 126 -39.54 -26.58 -47.80
N GLY A 127 -39.71 -27.63 -48.61
CA GLY A 127 -39.66 -29.00 -48.11
C GLY A 127 -40.77 -29.25 -47.10
N ASP A 128 -40.43 -29.78 -45.92
CA ASP A 128 -41.39 -30.01 -44.82
C ASP A 128 -41.66 -28.75 -43.97
N GLN A 129 -40.93 -27.65 -44.21
CA GLN A 129 -41.06 -26.42 -43.45
C GLN A 129 -42.18 -25.53 -44.02
N LYS A 130 -43.01 -24.99 -43.13
CA LYS A 130 -44.10 -24.04 -43.43
C LYS A 130 -44.03 -22.85 -42.49
N TRP A 131 -44.52 -21.70 -42.96
CA TRP A 131 -44.68 -20.54 -42.11
C TRP A 131 -45.73 -20.78 -41.04
N ALA A 132 -45.43 -20.37 -39.81
CA ALA A 132 -46.36 -20.38 -38.69
C ALA A 132 -46.42 -18.99 -38.05
N VAL A 133 -47.61 -18.54 -37.67
CA VAL A 133 -47.77 -17.34 -36.84
C VAL A 133 -47.27 -17.66 -35.43
N VAL A 134 -46.48 -16.76 -34.85
CA VAL A 134 -45.94 -16.91 -33.49
C VAL A 134 -46.37 -15.71 -32.65
N GLU A 135 -47.50 -15.85 -31.96
CA GLU A 135 -48.07 -14.79 -31.12
C GLU A 135 -47.25 -14.51 -29.86
N SER A 136 -46.39 -15.45 -29.43
CA SER A 136 -45.55 -15.30 -28.24
C SER A 136 -44.32 -14.41 -28.45
N TYR A 137 -44.01 -14.01 -29.68
CA TYR A 137 -42.89 -13.12 -29.96
C TYR A 137 -43.30 -11.66 -29.72
N GLU A 138 -42.95 -11.15 -28.55
CA GLU A 138 -43.16 -9.76 -28.13
C GLU A 138 -41.97 -8.85 -28.46
N ASP A 139 -42.23 -7.68 -29.05
CA ASP A 139 -41.18 -6.69 -29.31
C ASP A 139 -40.58 -6.16 -28.00
N GLY A 140 -39.26 -5.88 -28.01
CA GLY A 140 -38.53 -5.44 -26.83
C GLY A 140 -38.15 -6.54 -25.84
N LYS A 141 -38.45 -7.82 -26.14
CA LYS A 141 -37.98 -8.99 -25.37
C LYS A 141 -37.04 -9.87 -26.22
N PRO A 142 -36.03 -10.53 -25.61
CA PRO A 142 -35.22 -11.52 -26.29
C PRO A 142 -35.99 -12.83 -26.48
N HIS A 143 -35.91 -13.42 -27.67
CA HIS A 143 -36.60 -14.66 -28.05
C HIS A 143 -35.59 -15.77 -28.35
N GLN A 144 -35.72 -16.88 -27.62
CA GLN A 144 -34.89 -18.06 -27.81
C GLN A 144 -35.44 -18.97 -28.90
N LEU A 145 -34.54 -19.53 -29.69
CA LEU A 145 -34.81 -20.47 -30.77
C LEU A 145 -34.09 -21.80 -30.52
N THR A 146 -34.52 -22.86 -31.20
CA THR A 146 -34.02 -24.23 -30.98
C THR A 146 -33.46 -24.84 -32.26
N GLY A 147 -32.35 -25.58 -32.13
CA GLY A 147 -31.60 -26.16 -33.24
C GLY A 147 -30.11 -25.84 -33.14
N ALA A 148 -29.29 -26.51 -33.95
CA ALA A 148 -27.85 -26.24 -34.10
C ALA A 148 -27.49 -26.28 -35.59
N ARG A 149 -26.47 -25.51 -35.98
CA ARG A 149 -25.94 -25.44 -37.35
C ARG A 149 -27.04 -25.16 -38.36
N CYS A 150 -27.88 -24.18 -38.06
CA CYS A 150 -29.15 -23.96 -38.73
C CYS A 150 -29.47 -22.47 -38.88
N ALA A 151 -30.46 -22.17 -39.73
CA ALA A 151 -31.03 -20.82 -39.85
C ALA A 151 -32.53 -20.83 -39.57
N THR A 152 -33.05 -19.76 -38.95
CA THR A 152 -34.49 -19.51 -38.81
C THR A 152 -34.81 -18.13 -39.34
N TYR A 153 -35.95 -18.02 -39.99
CA TYR A 153 -36.46 -16.76 -40.50
C TYR A 153 -37.67 -16.35 -39.69
N VAL A 154 -37.68 -15.09 -39.27
CA VAL A 154 -38.87 -14.42 -38.75
C VAL A 154 -39.25 -13.27 -39.67
N TYR A 155 -40.55 -13.13 -39.91
CA TYR A 155 -41.10 -12.21 -40.89
C TYR A 155 -42.29 -11.46 -40.29
N ARG A 156 -42.44 -10.19 -40.65
CA ARG A 156 -43.67 -9.43 -40.40
C ARG A 156 -43.82 -8.28 -41.38
N THR A 157 -45.00 -7.69 -41.38
CA THR A 157 -45.28 -6.45 -42.11
C THR A 157 -45.36 -5.26 -41.17
N ILE A 158 -44.98 -4.10 -41.69
CA ILE A 158 -45.13 -2.79 -41.03
C ILE A 158 -46.04 -1.95 -41.90
N ASN A 159 -47.24 -1.64 -41.42
CA ASN A 159 -48.16 -0.74 -42.08
C ASN A 159 -47.87 0.70 -41.62
N SER A 160 -47.49 1.55 -42.57
CA SER A 160 -47.17 2.96 -42.31
C SER A 160 -48.23 3.87 -42.93
N SER A 161 -48.79 4.78 -42.15
CA SER A 161 -49.80 5.73 -42.66
C SER A 161 -49.22 6.78 -43.63
N SER A 162 -47.90 7.00 -43.60
CA SER A 162 -47.15 7.92 -44.48
C SER A 162 -45.77 7.35 -44.83
N ALA A 163 -45.06 7.97 -45.78
CA ALA A 163 -43.64 7.67 -45.98
C ALA A 163 -42.84 8.32 -44.83
N GLN A 164 -42.04 7.54 -44.10
CA GLN A 164 -41.33 7.98 -42.90
C GLN A 164 -40.15 7.06 -42.56
N SER A 165 -39.15 7.57 -41.83
CA SER A 165 -38.06 6.76 -41.32
C SER A 165 -38.41 6.14 -39.96
N LEU A 166 -38.12 4.86 -39.75
CA LEU A 166 -38.30 4.13 -38.50
C LEU A 166 -36.95 3.59 -38.00
N GLU A 167 -36.53 3.97 -36.80
CA GLU A 167 -35.37 3.34 -36.14
C GLU A 167 -35.81 2.03 -35.47
N ILE A 168 -35.12 0.94 -35.79
CA ILE A 168 -35.25 -0.36 -35.15
C ILE A 168 -33.95 -0.72 -34.43
N SER A 169 -34.10 -1.49 -33.37
CA SER A 169 -33.04 -2.02 -32.54
C SER A 169 -33.09 -3.54 -32.58
N LEU A 170 -31.95 -4.18 -32.82
CA LEU A 170 -31.83 -5.62 -33.02
C LEU A 170 -30.82 -6.25 -32.06
N GLY A 171 -30.99 -7.56 -31.86
CA GLY A 171 -29.99 -8.45 -31.28
C GLY A 171 -30.07 -9.82 -31.93
N SER A 172 -28.97 -10.57 -31.92
CA SER A 172 -28.91 -11.91 -32.49
C SER A 172 -27.89 -12.79 -31.78
N ASP A 173 -28.16 -14.08 -31.83
CA ASP A 173 -27.27 -15.18 -31.49
C ASP A 173 -27.48 -16.24 -32.56
N ASP A 174 -26.53 -16.57 -33.42
CA ASP A 174 -25.25 -15.90 -33.65
C ASP A 174 -25.42 -14.74 -34.66
N GLY A 175 -25.20 -15.02 -35.95
CA GLY A 175 -25.22 -14.04 -37.03
C GLY A 175 -26.63 -13.76 -37.57
N PHE A 176 -26.78 -12.67 -38.32
CA PHE A 176 -28.07 -12.31 -38.91
C PHE A 176 -28.00 -11.63 -40.27
N LYS A 177 -29.11 -11.70 -41.00
CA LYS A 177 -29.41 -10.86 -42.17
C LYS A 177 -30.79 -10.26 -42.03
N LEU A 178 -30.93 -8.98 -42.38
CA LEU A 178 -32.19 -8.25 -42.34
C LEU A 178 -32.51 -7.72 -43.74
N TRP A 179 -33.70 -8.03 -44.23
CA TRP A 179 -34.27 -7.43 -45.43
C TRP A 179 -35.41 -6.50 -45.06
N HIS A 180 -35.49 -5.39 -45.78
CA HIS A 180 -36.60 -4.46 -45.76
C HIS A 180 -37.10 -4.29 -47.20
N ASN A 181 -38.37 -4.58 -47.46
CA ASN A 181 -38.96 -4.55 -48.81
C ASN A 181 -38.15 -5.36 -49.85
N GLY A 182 -37.67 -6.53 -49.44
CA GLY A 182 -36.90 -7.45 -50.29
C GLY A 182 -35.42 -7.07 -50.49
N VAL A 183 -34.95 -5.95 -49.91
CA VAL A 183 -33.57 -5.49 -50.01
C VAL A 183 -32.83 -5.71 -48.70
N ILE A 184 -31.63 -6.26 -48.73
CA ILE A 184 -30.78 -6.40 -47.54
C ILE A 184 -30.40 -5.01 -47.04
N VAL A 185 -30.74 -4.71 -45.79
CA VAL A 185 -30.40 -3.45 -45.11
C VAL A 185 -29.35 -3.64 -44.02
N ALA A 186 -29.14 -4.87 -43.54
CA ALA A 186 -28.03 -5.20 -42.64
C ALA A 186 -27.68 -6.69 -42.69
N GLU A 187 -26.40 -6.98 -42.49
CA GLU A 187 -25.85 -8.33 -42.44
C GLU A 187 -24.65 -8.36 -41.48
N ARG A 188 -24.60 -9.38 -40.62
CA ARG A 188 -23.47 -9.68 -39.72
C ARG A 188 -23.29 -11.19 -39.62
N LEU A 189 -22.17 -11.69 -40.13
CA LEU A 189 -21.66 -13.02 -39.82
C LEU A 189 -20.75 -12.91 -38.59
N ILE A 190 -21.26 -13.23 -37.41
CA ILE A 190 -20.56 -13.08 -36.14
C ILE A 190 -21.01 -14.16 -35.17
N VAL A 191 -20.08 -14.67 -34.35
CA VAL A 191 -20.37 -15.55 -33.22
C VAL A 191 -20.56 -14.70 -31.98
N ARG A 192 -21.76 -14.69 -31.37
CA ARG A 192 -22.08 -13.87 -30.20
C ARG A 192 -23.33 -14.35 -29.48
N GLY A 193 -23.38 -14.11 -28.17
CA GLY A 193 -24.60 -14.30 -27.39
C GLY A 193 -25.69 -13.27 -27.67
N LEU A 194 -26.94 -13.66 -27.45
CA LEU A 194 -28.11 -12.78 -27.62
C LEU A 194 -28.11 -11.65 -26.57
N ALA A 195 -28.11 -10.39 -27.02
CA ALA A 195 -28.35 -9.24 -26.16
C ALA A 195 -29.26 -8.20 -26.84
N PRO A 196 -30.09 -7.46 -26.08
CA PRO A 196 -30.82 -6.31 -26.58
C PRO A 196 -29.89 -5.21 -27.13
N ASP A 197 -30.41 -4.42 -28.07
CA ASP A 197 -29.78 -3.18 -28.56
C ASP A 197 -28.36 -3.29 -29.15
N GLN A 198 -27.99 -4.48 -29.66
CA GLN A 198 -26.68 -4.72 -30.28
C GLN A 198 -26.49 -3.97 -31.61
N GLU A 199 -27.56 -3.79 -32.39
CA GLU A 199 -27.53 -3.05 -33.67
C GLU A 199 -28.72 -2.09 -33.75
N LYS A 200 -28.50 -0.89 -34.29
CA LYS A 200 -29.56 0.10 -34.56
C LYS A 200 -29.59 0.42 -36.05
N ILE A 201 -30.73 0.23 -36.68
CA ILE A 201 -30.91 0.37 -38.13
C ILE A 201 -32.07 1.33 -38.38
N ARG A 202 -31.92 2.23 -39.35
CA ARG A 202 -33.00 3.08 -39.83
C ARG A 202 -33.62 2.45 -41.08
N LEU A 203 -34.94 2.23 -41.04
CA LEU A 203 -35.73 1.77 -42.17
C LEU A 203 -36.46 2.95 -42.81
N GLU A 204 -36.39 3.08 -44.11
CA GLU A 204 -37.14 4.10 -44.86
C GLU A 204 -38.48 3.52 -45.33
N LEU A 205 -39.54 3.70 -44.55
CA LEU A 205 -40.86 3.16 -44.85
C LEU A 205 -41.52 3.96 -45.98
N THR A 206 -42.12 3.24 -46.91
CA THR A 206 -43.11 3.81 -47.84
C THR A 206 -44.49 3.85 -47.20
N LYS A 207 -45.39 4.71 -47.71
CA LYS A 207 -46.80 4.68 -47.30
C LYS A 207 -47.42 3.33 -47.66
N GLY A 208 -48.14 2.73 -46.72
CA GLY A 208 -48.76 1.40 -46.86
C GLY A 208 -47.92 0.29 -46.23
N ILE A 209 -48.04 -0.91 -46.78
CA ILE A 209 -47.40 -2.11 -46.24
C ILE A 209 -45.93 -2.16 -46.65
N ASN A 210 -45.05 -2.24 -45.65
CA ASN A 210 -43.64 -2.55 -45.78
C ASN A 210 -43.37 -3.93 -45.17
N THR A 211 -42.31 -4.59 -45.58
CA THR A 211 -41.97 -5.96 -45.14
C THR A 211 -40.62 -5.99 -44.45
N ILE A 212 -40.52 -6.80 -43.40
CA ILE A 212 -39.25 -7.15 -42.77
C ILE A 212 -39.11 -8.66 -42.77
N LEU A 213 -37.96 -9.14 -43.28
CA LEU A 213 -37.50 -10.51 -43.10
C LEU A 213 -36.21 -10.47 -42.28
N PHE A 214 -36.15 -11.26 -41.22
CA PHE A 214 -35.00 -11.34 -40.33
C PHE A 214 -34.56 -12.79 -40.23
N LYS A 215 -33.37 -13.08 -40.78
CA LYS A 215 -32.74 -14.39 -40.71
C LYS A 215 -31.75 -14.41 -39.57
N ILE A 216 -31.85 -15.43 -38.73
CA ILE A 216 -30.92 -15.70 -37.63
C ILE A 216 -30.20 -17.01 -37.94
N SER A 217 -28.88 -16.97 -37.92
CA SER A 217 -27.99 -18.06 -38.29
C SER A 217 -27.25 -18.52 -37.04
N ASN A 218 -27.26 -19.83 -36.79
CA ASN A 218 -26.67 -20.43 -35.59
C ASN A 218 -25.49 -21.34 -35.97
N GLY A 219 -24.41 -21.24 -35.20
CA GLY A 219 -23.33 -22.21 -35.19
C GLY A 219 -23.67 -23.40 -34.30
N ASP A 220 -23.23 -23.37 -33.05
CA ASP A 220 -23.41 -24.44 -32.08
C ASP A 220 -24.10 -23.89 -30.81
N ALA A 221 -24.90 -24.72 -30.13
CA ALA A 221 -25.69 -24.39 -28.93
C ALA A 221 -26.96 -23.54 -29.18
N GLY A 222 -27.45 -22.86 -28.13
CA GLY A 222 -28.69 -22.07 -28.15
C GLY A 222 -28.50 -20.74 -28.88
N TYR A 223 -29.57 -20.22 -29.48
CA TYR A 223 -29.50 -19.08 -30.38
C TYR A 223 -30.85 -18.34 -30.38
N GLY A 224 -30.90 -17.11 -30.89
CA GLY A 224 -32.11 -16.31 -30.75
C GLY A 224 -32.04 -14.92 -31.37
N PHE A 225 -33.09 -14.14 -31.14
CA PHE A 225 -33.23 -12.81 -31.73
C PHE A 225 -33.89 -11.81 -30.80
N TYR A 226 -33.62 -10.54 -31.03
CA TYR A 226 -34.26 -9.40 -30.37
C TYR A 226 -34.66 -8.39 -31.43
N PHE A 227 -35.84 -7.79 -31.28
CA PHE A 227 -36.33 -6.72 -32.13
C PHE A 227 -37.10 -5.70 -31.29
N LYS A 228 -36.84 -4.41 -31.50
CA LYS A 228 -37.62 -3.30 -30.94
C LYS A 228 -37.66 -2.15 -31.92
N SER A 229 -38.85 -1.68 -32.30
CA SER A 229 -39.00 -0.39 -32.99
C SER A 229 -39.04 0.74 -31.98
N LYS A 230 -38.34 1.83 -32.27
CA LYS A 230 -38.27 3.00 -31.38
C LYS A 230 -39.41 3.97 -31.71
N GLU A 231 -40.38 4.07 -30.81
CA GLU A 231 -41.22 5.26 -30.72
C GLU A 231 -40.35 6.48 -30.37
N ILE A 232 -40.76 7.63 -30.86
CA ILE A 232 -40.05 8.92 -30.77
C ILE A 232 -39.49 9.13 -29.34
N PRO A 233 -38.16 9.22 -29.15
CA PRO A 233 -37.52 9.25 -27.83
C PRO A 233 -37.58 10.66 -27.20
N LEU A 234 -38.77 11.23 -27.11
CA LEU A 234 -38.98 12.51 -26.44
C LEU A 234 -39.34 12.26 -24.97
N PRO A 235 -38.87 13.12 -24.05
CA PRO A 235 -39.28 13.04 -22.65
C PRO A 235 -40.81 13.07 -22.50
N PRO A 236 -41.41 12.40 -21.50
CA PRO A 236 -42.86 12.34 -21.34
C PRO A 236 -43.54 13.72 -21.30
N ALA A 237 -42.90 14.71 -20.67
CA ALA A 237 -43.41 16.09 -20.62
C ALA A 237 -43.45 16.76 -22.00
N VAL A 238 -42.44 16.49 -22.84
CA VAL A 238 -42.35 16.99 -24.22
C VAL A 238 -43.39 16.32 -25.10
N LEU A 239 -43.57 15.00 -24.97
CA LEU A 239 -44.62 14.25 -25.65
C LEU A 239 -46.02 14.75 -25.29
N ALA A 240 -46.28 14.90 -23.98
CA ALA A 240 -47.55 15.43 -23.49
C ALA A 240 -47.82 16.85 -24.02
N ALA A 241 -46.79 17.70 -24.09
CA ALA A 241 -46.92 19.05 -24.65
C ALA A 241 -47.19 19.03 -26.17
N LEU A 242 -46.51 18.17 -26.94
CA LEU A 242 -46.70 18.05 -28.38
C LEU A 242 -48.08 17.48 -28.76
N ALA A 243 -48.69 16.68 -27.88
CA ALA A 243 -50.02 16.09 -28.09
C ALA A 243 -51.18 17.09 -27.90
N ILE A 244 -50.92 18.24 -27.26
CA ILE A 244 -51.91 19.31 -27.07
C ILE A 244 -51.79 20.33 -28.20
N ASN A 245 -52.95 20.82 -28.67
CA ASN A 245 -53.00 21.89 -29.67
C ASN A 245 -52.18 23.10 -29.18
N LYS A 246 -51.34 23.66 -30.07
CA LYS A 246 -50.42 24.76 -29.75
C LYS A 246 -51.11 25.93 -29.02
N ALA A 247 -52.36 26.25 -29.37
CA ALA A 247 -53.12 27.34 -28.75
C ALA A 247 -53.62 27.05 -27.32
N GLU A 248 -53.60 25.79 -26.89
CA GLU A 248 -54.18 25.29 -25.63
C GLU A 248 -53.10 24.85 -24.62
N ARG A 249 -51.81 24.96 -24.98
CA ARG A 249 -50.71 24.50 -24.12
C ARG A 249 -50.55 25.39 -22.88
N SER A 250 -50.32 24.77 -21.73
CA SER A 250 -50.00 25.47 -20.48
C SER A 250 -48.60 26.08 -20.54
N LYS A 251 -48.31 26.98 -19.60
CA LYS A 251 -46.98 27.60 -19.47
C LYS A 251 -45.88 26.55 -19.26
N GLU A 252 -46.15 25.56 -18.40
CA GLU A 252 -45.21 24.47 -18.09
C GLU A 252 -44.92 23.59 -19.32
N GLN A 253 -45.91 23.39 -20.17
CA GLN A 253 -45.76 22.64 -21.42
C GLN A 253 -44.93 23.42 -22.46
N LEU A 254 -45.14 24.73 -22.57
CA LEU A 254 -44.33 25.61 -23.42
C LEU A 254 -42.87 25.67 -22.93
N GLU A 255 -42.66 25.78 -21.62
CA GLU A 255 -41.32 25.74 -21.01
C GLU A 255 -40.63 24.40 -21.22
N ALA A 256 -41.34 23.27 -21.10
CA ALA A 256 -40.78 21.95 -21.37
C ALA A 256 -40.29 21.82 -22.83
N LEU A 257 -41.06 22.33 -23.79
CA LEU A 257 -40.68 22.34 -25.21
C LEU A 257 -39.47 23.25 -25.47
N ALA A 258 -39.49 24.47 -24.93
CA ALA A 258 -38.39 25.42 -25.09
C ALA A 258 -37.08 24.91 -24.46
N ASN A 259 -37.15 24.39 -23.23
CA ASN A 259 -36.00 23.81 -22.54
C ASN A 259 -35.43 22.60 -23.30
N TYR A 260 -36.30 21.73 -23.83
CA TYR A 260 -35.84 20.60 -24.62
C TYR A 260 -35.23 21.06 -25.95
N TYR A 261 -35.91 21.93 -26.69
CA TYR A 261 -35.39 22.46 -27.95
C TYR A 261 -34.05 23.14 -27.77
N LEU A 262 -33.88 23.93 -26.69
CA LEU A 262 -32.62 24.55 -26.33
C LEU A 262 -31.48 23.52 -26.33
N THR A 263 -31.67 22.31 -25.79
CA THR A 263 -30.62 21.27 -25.74
C THR A 263 -30.21 20.71 -27.10
N ILE A 264 -31.06 20.82 -28.13
CA ILE A 264 -30.84 20.23 -29.46
C ILE A 264 -30.77 21.25 -30.60
N ALA A 265 -31.01 22.53 -30.31
CA ALA A 265 -31.09 23.63 -31.28
C ALA A 265 -29.86 23.64 -32.21
N PRO A 266 -30.04 23.42 -33.53
CA PRO A 266 -28.96 23.46 -34.51
C PRO A 266 -28.21 24.80 -34.53
N GLU A 267 -28.91 25.89 -34.24
CA GLU A 267 -28.39 27.26 -34.18
C GLU A 267 -27.30 27.42 -33.10
N LEU A 268 -27.36 26.61 -32.05
CA LEU A 268 -26.42 26.66 -30.92
C LEU A 268 -25.22 25.72 -31.08
N VAL A 269 -25.14 24.92 -32.16
CA VAL A 269 -24.09 23.91 -32.33
C VAL A 269 -22.69 24.53 -32.33
N GLU A 270 -22.48 25.59 -33.11
CA GLU A 270 -21.17 26.24 -33.20
C GLU A 270 -20.81 26.95 -31.89
N VAL A 271 -21.77 27.64 -31.26
CA VAL A 271 -21.59 28.31 -29.98
C VAL A 271 -21.18 27.32 -28.89
N ARG A 272 -21.85 26.16 -28.83
CA ARG A 272 -21.53 25.08 -27.89
C ARG A 272 -20.15 24.49 -28.16
N ARG A 273 -19.75 24.35 -29.43
CA ARG A 273 -18.40 23.90 -29.78
C ARG A 273 -17.34 24.86 -29.24
N GLU A 274 -17.49 26.16 -29.46
CA GLU A 274 -16.55 27.17 -28.97
C GLU A 274 -16.55 27.26 -27.44
N LEU A 275 -17.71 27.19 -26.78
CA LEU A 275 -17.80 27.13 -25.31
C LEU A 275 -17.15 25.87 -24.74
N ALA A 276 -17.31 24.71 -25.40
CA ALA A 276 -16.67 23.47 -24.98
C ALA A 276 -15.14 23.52 -25.14
N LYS A 277 -14.65 24.17 -26.21
CA LYS A 277 -13.22 24.45 -26.39
C LYS A 277 -12.70 25.37 -25.28
N LYS A 278 -13.38 26.49 -25.03
CA LYS A 278 -13.04 27.40 -23.94
C LYS A 278 -13.02 26.69 -22.58
N LYS A 279 -14.01 25.83 -22.31
CA LYS A 279 -14.05 24.99 -21.11
C LYS A 279 -12.78 24.14 -20.98
N ALA A 280 -12.38 23.46 -22.05
CA ALA A 280 -11.18 22.63 -22.04
C ALA A 280 -9.91 23.45 -21.78
N GLU A 281 -9.79 24.63 -22.38
CA GLU A 281 -8.66 25.55 -22.18
C GLU A 281 -8.56 26.03 -20.72
N VAL A 282 -9.69 26.42 -20.11
CA VAL A 282 -9.74 26.85 -18.71
C VAL A 282 -9.37 25.69 -17.77
N ILE A 283 -9.86 24.47 -18.03
CA ILE A 283 -9.50 23.28 -17.25
C ILE A 283 -7.99 23.02 -17.33
N GLN A 284 -7.41 23.05 -18.54
CA GLN A 284 -5.97 22.86 -18.72
C GLN A 284 -5.16 23.97 -18.04
N ALA A 285 -5.63 25.21 -18.08
CA ALA A 285 -4.99 26.33 -17.38
C ALA A 285 -4.98 26.15 -15.86
N ILE A 286 -6.11 25.71 -15.28
CA ILE A 286 -6.20 25.37 -13.85
C ILE A 286 -5.21 24.27 -13.50
N GLN A 287 -5.24 23.13 -14.22
CA GLN A 287 -4.38 21.98 -13.95
C GLN A 287 -2.89 22.34 -14.03
N ARG A 288 -2.50 23.11 -15.06
CA ARG A 288 -1.13 23.60 -15.22
C ARG A 288 -0.72 24.49 -14.05
N THR A 289 -1.59 25.42 -13.64
CA THR A 289 -1.31 26.33 -12.52
C THR A 289 -1.19 25.57 -11.19
N GLU A 290 -2.06 24.58 -10.95
CA GLU A 290 -1.97 23.70 -9.78
C GLU A 290 -0.67 22.89 -9.75
N GLU A 291 -0.23 22.36 -10.89
CA GLU A 291 1.04 21.62 -11.00
C GLU A 291 2.25 22.53 -10.81
N GLU A 292 2.23 23.75 -11.34
CA GLU A 292 3.27 24.75 -11.09
C GLU A 292 3.38 25.08 -9.60
N VAL A 293 2.25 25.31 -8.93
CA VAL A 293 2.18 25.54 -7.47
C VAL A 293 2.76 24.35 -6.71
N ARG A 294 2.44 23.12 -7.12
CA ARG A 294 2.93 21.89 -6.49
C ARG A 294 4.45 21.73 -6.62
N ARG A 295 5.04 22.17 -7.72
CA ARG A 295 6.49 22.10 -7.98
C ARG A 295 7.30 23.13 -7.21
N LEU A 296 6.67 24.19 -6.70
CA LEU A 296 7.37 25.19 -5.91
C LEU A 296 7.92 24.57 -4.61
N PRO A 297 9.12 25.00 -4.16
CA PRO A 297 9.68 24.57 -2.89
C PRO A 297 8.72 24.89 -1.74
N GLN A 298 8.28 23.85 -1.04
CA GLN A 298 7.34 24.02 0.06
C GLN A 298 8.06 24.53 1.32
N PRO A 299 7.38 25.35 2.15
CA PRO A 299 7.86 25.69 3.47
C PRO A 299 8.03 24.42 4.31
N LYS A 300 9.11 24.37 5.08
CA LYS A 300 9.44 23.22 5.92
C LYS A 300 9.53 23.66 7.38
N PRO A 301 8.76 23.06 8.29
CA PRO A 301 8.73 23.48 9.69
C PRO A 301 10.09 23.27 10.36
N VAL A 302 10.39 24.11 11.35
CA VAL A 302 11.67 24.11 12.08
C VAL A 302 11.94 22.73 12.71
N GLU A 303 10.92 22.07 13.23
CA GLU A 303 10.97 20.73 13.83
C GLU A 303 11.49 19.69 12.84
N GLN A 304 11.12 19.80 11.56
CA GLN A 304 11.57 18.88 10.53
C GLN A 304 13.03 19.14 10.15
N HIS A 305 13.49 20.39 10.19
CA HIS A 305 14.91 20.72 10.05
C HIS A 305 15.74 20.19 11.23
N ARG A 306 15.23 20.31 12.47
CA ARG A 306 15.87 19.72 13.66
C ARG A 306 15.96 18.19 13.54
N ALA A 307 14.89 17.54 13.10
CA ALA A 307 14.88 16.09 12.90
C ALA A 307 15.88 15.63 11.83
N ASP A 308 16.02 16.38 10.73
CA ASP A 308 17.05 16.09 9.72
C ASP A 308 18.47 16.26 10.26
N ALA A 309 18.70 17.34 11.01
CA ALA A 309 20.00 17.58 11.64
C ALA A 309 20.37 16.45 12.61
N GLN A 310 19.40 15.97 13.40
CA GLN A 310 19.58 14.81 14.28
C GLN A 310 19.90 13.53 13.48
N ARG A 311 19.14 13.24 12.42
CA ARG A 311 19.40 12.05 11.58
C ARG A 311 20.80 12.07 10.96
N ALA A 312 21.18 13.21 10.38
CA ALA A 312 22.50 13.38 9.77
C ALA A 312 23.61 13.20 10.81
N PHE A 313 23.41 13.72 12.02
CA PHE A 313 24.32 13.53 13.13
C PHE A 313 24.44 12.06 13.55
N ASP A 314 23.32 11.36 13.73
CA ASP A 314 23.31 9.94 14.10
C ASP A 314 24.04 9.07 13.07
N ASP A 315 23.82 9.33 11.78
CA ASP A 315 24.49 8.60 10.70
C ASP A 315 26.00 8.87 10.67
N GLN A 316 26.41 10.12 10.93
CA GLN A 316 27.83 10.46 11.09
C GLN A 316 28.45 9.67 12.26
N ILE A 317 27.81 9.65 13.43
CA ILE A 317 28.29 8.93 14.62
C ILE A 317 28.40 7.42 14.35
N ARG A 318 27.37 6.81 13.73
CA ARG A 318 27.42 5.39 13.33
C ARG A 318 28.58 5.08 12.40
N GLY A 319 28.87 5.99 11.46
CA GLY A 319 30.03 5.86 10.58
C GLY A 319 31.35 5.82 11.35
N GLN A 320 31.51 6.71 12.34
CA GLN A 320 32.72 6.79 13.15
C GLN A 320 32.91 5.60 14.10
N LEU A 321 31.82 5.02 14.63
CA LEU A 321 31.84 3.82 15.48
C LEU A 321 32.42 2.58 14.77
N ARG A 322 32.34 2.52 13.44
CA ARG A 322 32.81 1.38 12.63
C ARG A 322 34.28 1.48 12.22
N SER A 323 35.05 2.40 12.81
CA SER A 323 36.48 2.54 12.50
C SER A 323 37.22 1.21 12.69
N ARG A 324 38.00 0.81 11.68
CA ARG A 324 38.92 -0.33 11.74
C ARG A 324 40.31 0.06 12.19
N GLU A 325 40.58 1.36 12.29
CA GLU A 325 41.86 1.88 12.72
C GLU A 325 41.87 2.02 14.25
N PHE A 326 42.78 1.29 14.87
CA PHE A 326 43.05 1.38 16.30
C PHE A 326 44.52 1.72 16.52
N ARG A 327 44.76 2.70 17.39
CA ARG A 327 46.11 3.08 17.80
C ARG A 327 46.40 2.56 19.19
N ARG A 328 47.61 2.05 19.36
CA ARG A 328 48.13 1.63 20.67
C ARG A 328 48.32 2.87 21.53
N VAL A 329 47.70 2.89 22.70
CA VAL A 329 47.83 3.97 23.69
C VAL A 329 48.39 3.41 25.00
N PRO A 330 49.24 4.15 25.73
CA PRO A 330 49.66 3.74 27.07
C PRO A 330 48.44 3.64 27.99
N VAL A 331 48.52 2.73 28.96
CA VAL A 331 47.55 2.66 30.07
C VAL A 331 48.31 3.17 31.27
N GLU A 332 47.99 4.38 31.68
CA GLU A 332 48.67 5.07 32.80
C GLU A 332 47.96 4.81 34.13
N ASP A 333 46.69 4.45 34.06
CA ASP A 333 45.83 4.18 35.22
C ASP A 333 45.51 2.68 35.28
N SER A 334 46.03 2.02 36.31
CA SER A 334 45.88 0.57 36.54
C SER A 334 44.44 0.15 36.87
N ARG A 335 43.55 1.09 37.17
CA ARG A 335 42.10 0.82 37.25
C ARG A 335 41.60 0.28 35.91
N PHE A 336 42.08 0.79 34.79
CA PHE A 336 41.60 0.37 33.47
C PHE A 336 42.54 -0.64 32.82
N GLY A 337 41.96 -1.63 32.13
CA GLY A 337 42.71 -2.61 31.33
C GLY A 337 42.83 -4.00 31.96
N GLY A 338 43.39 -4.93 31.18
CA GLY A 338 43.23 -6.36 31.44
C GLY A 338 41.83 -6.85 31.10
N ILE A 339 41.55 -8.14 31.33
CA ILE A 339 40.30 -8.79 30.92
C ILE A 339 39.14 -8.40 31.86
N ILE A 340 39.38 -8.34 33.17
CA ILE A 340 38.33 -8.22 34.20
C ILE A 340 37.73 -6.80 34.28
N THR A 341 38.50 -5.76 33.93
CA THR A 341 38.00 -4.37 33.89
C THR A 341 37.80 -3.86 32.46
N ASN A 342 37.64 -4.78 31.51
CA ASN A 342 37.34 -4.43 30.13
C ASN A 342 35.85 -4.05 30.00
N ALA A 343 35.54 -3.09 29.13
CA ALA A 343 34.18 -2.58 28.96
C ALA A 343 33.18 -3.65 28.50
N ALA A 344 33.57 -4.58 27.62
CA ALA A 344 32.70 -5.67 27.18
C ALA A 344 32.32 -6.62 28.32
N MET A 345 33.26 -6.96 29.21
CA MET A 345 32.97 -7.76 30.41
C MET A 345 32.03 -7.00 31.34
N LEU A 346 32.35 -5.74 31.64
CA LEU A 346 31.58 -4.91 32.57
C LEU A 346 30.15 -4.70 32.07
N SER A 347 29.97 -4.51 30.77
CA SER A 347 28.65 -4.37 30.15
C SER A 347 27.90 -5.70 30.04
N MET A 348 28.57 -6.81 29.67
CA MET A 348 27.94 -8.14 29.58
C MET A 348 27.45 -8.65 30.94
N THR A 349 28.09 -8.21 32.01
CA THR A 349 27.74 -8.56 33.40
C THR A 349 26.88 -7.48 34.08
N SER A 350 26.27 -6.57 33.30
CA SER A 350 25.34 -5.55 33.78
C SER A 350 23.96 -5.70 33.14
N GLY A 351 22.93 -5.15 33.79
CA GLY A 351 21.60 -5.01 33.23
C GLY A 351 21.46 -3.76 32.34
N PRO A 352 20.31 -3.57 31.69
CA PRO A 352 20.08 -2.43 30.79
C PRO A 352 20.04 -1.08 31.51
N LYS A 353 19.79 -1.07 32.82
CA LYS A 353 19.62 0.16 33.62
C LYS A 353 20.60 0.30 34.78
N ARG A 354 21.30 -0.77 35.19
CA ARG A 354 22.19 -0.78 36.37
C ARG A 354 23.20 -1.92 36.34
N THR A 355 24.20 -1.82 37.21
CA THR A 355 25.23 -2.84 37.43
C THR A 355 24.67 -4.01 38.24
N HIS A 356 25.14 -5.24 37.98
CA HIS A 356 24.74 -6.46 38.70
C HIS A 356 25.99 -7.07 39.38
N PRO A 357 26.27 -6.74 40.65
CA PRO A 357 27.47 -7.23 41.34
C PRO A 357 27.53 -8.76 41.41
N VAL A 358 26.39 -9.44 41.63
CA VAL A 358 26.36 -10.90 41.68
C VAL A 358 26.79 -11.51 40.36
N ALA A 359 26.25 -11.02 39.24
CA ALA A 359 26.63 -11.49 37.92
C ALA A 359 28.13 -11.27 37.64
N ARG A 360 28.67 -10.12 38.07
CA ARG A 360 30.11 -9.83 38.01
C ARG A 360 30.95 -10.82 38.84
N GLY A 361 30.54 -11.09 40.08
CA GLY A 361 31.22 -12.03 40.97
C GLY A 361 31.14 -13.49 40.51
N VAL A 362 29.97 -13.91 40.01
CA VAL A 362 29.77 -15.23 39.38
C VAL A 362 30.69 -15.37 38.17
N TRP A 363 30.71 -14.37 37.27
CA TRP A 363 31.58 -14.41 36.10
C TRP A 363 33.06 -14.52 36.48
N ILE A 364 33.53 -13.80 37.52
CA ILE A 364 34.92 -13.95 38.00
C ILE A 364 35.15 -15.38 38.49
N THR A 365 34.25 -15.93 39.31
CA THR A 365 34.43 -17.26 39.89
C THR A 365 34.40 -18.36 38.82
N GLU A 366 33.47 -18.27 37.89
CA GLU A 366 33.27 -19.22 36.80
C GLU A 366 34.35 -19.12 35.73
N VAL A 367 34.68 -17.92 35.26
CA VAL A 367 35.53 -17.73 34.07
C VAL A 367 37.01 -17.53 34.44
N ILE A 368 37.30 -16.81 35.53
CA ILE A 368 38.69 -16.56 35.94
C ILE A 368 39.24 -17.72 36.77
N PHE A 369 38.42 -18.32 37.64
CA PHE A 369 38.85 -19.41 38.51
C PHE A 369 38.38 -20.80 38.08
N ASN A 370 37.53 -20.92 37.06
CA ASN A 370 36.95 -22.20 36.63
C ASN A 370 36.31 -22.98 37.81
N ASP A 371 35.68 -22.25 38.73
CA ASP A 371 35.00 -22.77 39.92
C ASP A 371 33.54 -22.30 39.91
N PRO A 372 32.71 -22.73 38.94
CA PRO A 372 31.34 -22.26 38.80
C PRO A 372 30.56 -22.49 40.11
N PRO A 373 29.83 -21.49 40.62
CA PRO A 373 29.03 -21.67 41.82
C PRO A 373 27.92 -22.70 41.57
N SER A 374 27.53 -23.44 42.61
CA SER A 374 26.37 -24.33 42.54
C SER A 374 25.13 -23.56 42.08
N PRO A 375 24.25 -24.18 41.26
CA PRO A 375 23.02 -23.53 40.84
C PRO A 375 22.17 -23.13 42.07
N PRO A 376 21.42 -22.02 41.98
CA PRO A 376 20.58 -21.58 43.08
C PRO A 376 19.49 -22.64 43.38
N PRO A 377 19.04 -22.78 44.64
CA PRO A 377 17.92 -23.64 44.98
C PRO A 377 16.65 -23.26 44.19
N ASN A 378 15.91 -24.26 43.71
CA ASN A 378 14.71 -24.06 42.87
C ASN A 378 13.59 -23.24 43.56
N ASP A 379 13.58 -23.20 44.89
CA ASP A 379 12.51 -22.58 45.69
C ASP A 379 12.76 -21.11 46.03
N ILE A 380 13.87 -20.52 45.57
CA ILE A 380 14.21 -19.12 45.84
C ILE A 380 13.93 -18.29 44.59
N PRO A 381 12.95 -17.36 44.60
CA PRO A 381 12.73 -16.47 43.47
C PRO A 381 13.97 -15.61 43.19
N PRO A 382 14.24 -15.24 41.93
CA PRO A 382 15.37 -14.37 41.60
C PRO A 382 15.34 -13.10 42.46
N LEU A 383 16.49 -12.71 42.99
CA LEU A 383 16.59 -11.49 43.77
C LEU A 383 16.15 -10.31 42.90
N ASN A 384 15.07 -9.64 43.31
CA ASN A 384 14.71 -8.36 42.74
C ASN A 384 15.64 -7.30 43.34
N GLU A 385 16.80 -7.12 42.74
CA GLU A 385 17.78 -6.11 43.16
C GLU A 385 17.27 -4.66 42.99
N ASP A 386 16.12 -4.45 42.30
CA ASP A 386 15.38 -3.19 42.24
C ASP A 386 14.42 -3.02 43.44
N ALA A 387 14.14 -4.07 44.21
CA ALA A 387 13.33 -4.00 45.41
C ALA A 387 14.10 -3.35 46.57
N GLY A 388 13.37 -2.66 47.43
CA GLY A 388 13.89 -1.95 48.60
C GLY A 388 14.07 -0.45 48.37
N PRO A 389 14.40 0.31 49.42
CA PRO A 389 14.51 1.76 49.36
C PRO A 389 15.58 2.24 48.36
N GLU A 390 15.27 3.26 47.56
CA GLU A 390 16.17 3.84 46.54
C GLU A 390 17.44 4.49 47.15
N ASN A 391 17.40 4.82 48.44
CA ASN A 391 18.50 5.44 49.17
C ASN A 391 19.57 4.46 49.69
N LEU A 392 19.36 3.14 49.57
CA LEU A 392 20.36 2.14 49.97
C LEU A 392 21.36 1.87 48.86
N THR A 393 22.62 1.64 49.23
CA THR A 393 23.64 1.12 48.31
C THR A 393 23.34 -0.34 47.97
N ILE A 394 23.90 -0.82 46.85
CA ILE A 394 23.77 -2.22 46.46
C ILE A 394 24.29 -3.16 47.56
N ARG A 395 25.43 -2.81 48.19
CA ARG A 395 26.02 -3.57 49.30
C ARG A 395 25.08 -3.69 50.50
N GLU A 396 24.34 -2.63 50.84
CA GLU A 396 23.35 -2.64 51.93
C GLU A 396 22.13 -3.50 51.59
N LYS A 397 21.63 -3.41 50.35
CA LYS A 397 20.54 -4.29 49.87
C LYS A 397 20.94 -5.77 49.95
N PHE A 398 22.18 -6.09 49.57
CA PHE A 398 22.73 -7.44 49.67
C PHE A 398 23.05 -7.87 51.09
N ALA A 399 23.39 -6.95 52.00
CA ALA A 399 23.56 -7.27 53.42
C ALA A 399 22.24 -7.77 54.03
N ALA A 400 21.12 -7.09 53.76
CA ALA A 400 19.79 -7.54 54.18
C ALA A 400 19.44 -8.91 53.56
N HIS A 401 19.75 -9.13 52.27
CA HIS A 401 19.49 -10.42 51.63
C HIS A 401 20.29 -11.59 52.25
N ARG A 402 21.53 -11.32 52.67
CA ARG A 402 22.42 -12.30 53.33
C ARG A 402 22.00 -12.64 54.76
N GLU A 403 21.01 -11.98 55.35
CA GLU A 403 20.44 -12.41 56.63
C GLU A 403 19.76 -13.79 56.52
N ASN A 404 19.36 -14.21 55.31
CA ASN A 404 18.88 -15.57 55.07
C ASN A 404 20.07 -16.57 55.09
N PRO A 405 20.11 -17.53 56.02
CA PRO A 405 21.21 -18.49 56.11
C PRO A 405 21.42 -19.33 54.85
N SER A 406 20.35 -19.58 54.07
CA SER A 406 20.43 -20.31 52.80
C SER A 406 21.18 -19.55 51.70
N CYS A 407 21.22 -18.21 51.78
CA CYS A 407 21.89 -17.34 50.80
C CYS A 407 23.31 -16.95 51.25
N ALA A 408 23.53 -16.80 52.56
CA ALA A 408 24.79 -16.29 53.13
C ALA A 408 26.03 -17.09 52.70
N GLY A 409 25.91 -18.42 52.60
CA GLY A 409 27.01 -19.32 52.27
C GLY A 409 27.67 -19.00 50.93
N CYS A 410 26.88 -19.03 49.84
CA CYS A 410 27.37 -18.77 48.49
C CYS A 410 27.76 -17.29 48.31
N HIS A 411 26.92 -16.36 48.79
CA HIS A 411 27.17 -14.93 48.64
C HIS A 411 28.41 -14.42 49.39
N SER A 412 28.83 -15.09 50.47
CA SER A 412 30.08 -14.75 51.16
C SER A 412 31.34 -14.85 50.28
N LYS A 413 31.28 -15.63 49.19
CA LYS A 413 32.37 -15.78 48.22
C LYS A 413 32.17 -14.88 46.99
N LEU A 414 30.93 -14.74 46.52
CA LEU A 414 30.60 -14.06 45.27
C LEU A 414 30.56 -12.54 45.42
N ASP A 415 29.89 -12.04 46.48
CA ASP A 415 29.61 -10.62 46.65
C ASP A 415 30.87 -9.74 46.70
N PRO A 416 31.95 -10.12 47.45
CA PRO A 416 33.16 -9.31 47.47
C PRO A 416 33.76 -9.09 46.07
N LEU A 417 33.73 -10.12 45.21
CA LEU A 417 34.26 -10.05 43.85
C LEU A 417 33.42 -9.13 42.98
N GLY A 418 32.09 -9.20 43.12
CA GLY A 418 31.16 -8.29 42.46
C GLY A 418 31.36 -6.83 42.86
N PHE A 419 31.40 -6.58 44.18
CA PHE A 419 31.54 -5.23 44.72
C PHE A 419 32.88 -4.58 44.35
N SER A 420 33.95 -5.38 44.19
CA SER A 420 35.26 -4.88 43.72
C SER A 420 35.18 -4.13 42.39
N LEU A 421 34.14 -4.38 41.59
CA LEU A 421 33.89 -3.76 40.29
C LEU A 421 32.78 -2.71 40.32
N GLU A 422 32.17 -2.39 41.47
CA GLU A 422 31.05 -1.44 41.50
C GLU A 422 31.45 0.01 41.23
N ASN A 423 32.74 0.34 41.23
CA ASN A 423 33.21 1.64 40.73
C ASN A 423 33.08 1.77 39.21
N TYR A 424 32.70 0.71 38.48
CA TYR A 424 32.41 0.79 37.05
C TYR A 424 30.91 0.75 36.79
N ASP A 425 30.38 1.77 36.10
CA ASP A 425 28.99 1.80 35.65
C ASP A 425 28.67 0.74 34.58
N ILE A 426 27.44 0.75 34.06
CA ILE A 426 26.96 -0.21 33.05
C ILE A 426 27.73 -0.19 31.73
N THR A 427 28.43 0.91 31.44
CA THR A 427 29.28 1.10 30.26
C THR A 427 30.77 0.99 30.56
N GLY A 428 31.13 0.70 31.82
CA GLY A 428 32.52 0.62 32.27
C GLY A 428 33.16 1.97 32.61
N ARG A 429 32.39 3.06 32.76
CA ARG A 429 32.94 4.35 33.23
C ARG A 429 33.13 4.31 34.74
N TRP A 430 34.15 5.01 35.21
CA TRP A 430 34.42 5.12 36.64
C TRP A 430 33.38 5.99 37.35
N ARG A 431 32.97 5.57 38.54
CA ARG A 431 32.15 6.33 39.49
C ARG A 431 32.70 6.16 40.91
N ASP A 432 32.72 7.27 41.65
CA ASP A 432 33.01 7.26 43.09
C ASP A 432 31.72 7.19 43.92
N ASN A 433 30.60 7.67 43.35
CA ASN A 433 29.29 7.68 43.97
C ASN A 433 28.23 7.03 43.06
N TYR A 434 27.20 6.45 43.68
CA TYR A 434 25.98 6.05 42.98
C TYR A 434 25.10 7.27 42.65
N ASP A 435 24.07 7.09 41.83
CA ASP A 435 23.13 8.16 41.44
C ASP A 435 22.37 8.76 42.65
N ASN A 436 22.26 8.02 43.76
CA ASN A 436 21.69 8.49 45.02
C ASN A 436 22.68 9.27 45.90
N GLY A 437 23.89 9.55 45.40
CA GLY A 437 24.93 10.34 46.08
C GLY A 437 25.74 9.59 47.14
N ARG A 438 25.53 8.28 47.30
CA ARG A 438 26.26 7.44 48.26
C ARG A 438 27.58 6.98 47.66
N GLU A 439 28.62 6.89 48.48
CA GLU A 439 29.93 6.39 48.05
C GLU A 439 29.89 4.90 47.70
N VAL A 440 30.69 4.53 46.72
CA VAL A 440 30.93 3.13 46.34
C VAL A 440 32.00 2.54 47.26
N ASP A 441 31.67 1.45 47.96
CA ASP A 441 32.61 0.64 48.71
C ASP A 441 33.01 -0.61 47.90
N PRO A 442 34.22 -0.66 47.31
CA PRO A 442 34.72 -1.83 46.59
C PRO A 442 35.47 -2.82 47.49
N ALA A 443 35.59 -2.60 48.80
CA ALA A 443 36.43 -3.41 49.66
C ALA A 443 35.88 -4.84 49.85
N GLY A 444 36.78 -5.80 50.04
CA GLY A 444 36.42 -7.19 50.21
C GLY A 444 37.60 -8.10 50.48
N THR A 445 37.35 -9.41 50.47
CA THR A 445 38.38 -10.43 50.69
C THR A 445 38.26 -11.53 49.65
N LEU A 446 39.28 -11.66 48.81
CA LEU A 446 39.37 -12.73 47.82
C LEU A 446 39.66 -14.04 48.54
N MET A 447 38.80 -15.05 48.31
CA MET A 447 38.92 -16.40 48.89
C MET A 447 39.12 -16.42 50.42
N ARG A 448 38.62 -15.38 51.12
CA ARG A 448 38.82 -15.18 52.57
C ARG A 448 40.29 -15.13 53.01
N LYS A 449 41.22 -14.85 52.08
CA LYS A 449 42.67 -14.86 52.31
C LYS A 449 43.34 -13.54 51.98
N TYR A 450 42.92 -12.87 50.91
CA TYR A 450 43.54 -11.61 50.47
C TYR A 450 42.55 -10.47 50.54
N GLU A 451 42.74 -9.58 51.51
CA GLU A 451 41.95 -8.36 51.63
C GLU A 451 42.32 -7.37 50.52
N PHE A 452 41.33 -6.61 50.05
CA PHE A 452 41.50 -5.55 49.07
C PHE A 452 40.57 -4.37 49.42
N GLN A 453 41.03 -3.15 49.15
CA GLN A 453 40.28 -1.92 49.40
C GLN A 453 39.91 -1.19 48.10
N SER A 454 40.45 -1.64 46.97
CA SER A 454 40.24 -1.05 45.65
C SER A 454 40.31 -2.11 44.56
N VAL A 455 39.87 -1.77 43.35
CA VAL A 455 40.00 -2.65 42.19
C VAL A 455 41.47 -2.97 41.84
N THR A 456 42.40 -2.06 42.12
CA THR A 456 43.82 -2.28 41.87
C THR A 456 44.38 -3.31 42.86
N ASP A 457 44.02 -3.18 44.14
CA ASP A 457 44.38 -4.19 45.15
C ASP A 457 43.74 -5.55 44.83
N PHE A 458 42.51 -5.53 44.31
CA PHE A 458 41.82 -6.74 43.89
C PHE A 458 42.55 -7.43 42.73
N LYS A 459 43.01 -6.67 41.71
CA LYS A 459 43.86 -7.22 40.64
C LYS A 459 45.14 -7.83 41.19
N ASP A 460 45.80 -7.17 42.13
CA ASP A 460 47.01 -7.68 42.77
C ASP A 460 46.72 -8.96 43.57
N ALA A 461 45.57 -9.03 44.25
CA ALA A 461 45.12 -10.22 44.97
C ALA A 461 44.87 -11.41 44.01
N LEU A 462 44.26 -11.17 42.85
CA LEU A 462 44.04 -12.21 41.84
C LEU A 462 45.37 -12.80 41.32
N VAL A 463 46.38 -11.95 41.10
CA VAL A 463 47.70 -12.39 40.61
C VAL A 463 48.43 -13.26 41.64
N ARG A 464 48.12 -13.15 42.95
CA ARG A 464 48.68 -14.02 43.99
C ARG A 464 48.18 -15.47 43.91
N GLU A 465 47.08 -15.73 43.21
CA GLU A 465 46.53 -17.06 42.94
C GLU A 465 46.90 -17.54 41.51
N ASN A 466 48.11 -17.20 41.04
CA ASN A 466 48.59 -17.47 39.69
C ASN A 466 48.48 -18.95 39.26
N GLU A 467 48.82 -19.90 40.14
CA GLU A 467 48.70 -21.33 39.83
C GLU A 467 47.25 -21.76 39.61
N ARG A 468 46.33 -21.28 40.45
CA ARG A 468 44.90 -21.56 40.32
C ARG A 468 44.35 -20.97 39.02
N PHE A 469 44.74 -19.73 38.70
CA PHE A 469 44.39 -19.10 37.44
C PHE A 469 44.95 -19.86 36.23
N ALA A 470 46.22 -20.30 36.29
CA ALA A 470 46.84 -21.07 35.23
C ALA A 470 46.09 -22.37 34.97
N ARG A 471 45.78 -23.13 36.03
CA ARG A 471 44.99 -24.37 35.94
C ARG A 471 43.60 -24.14 35.35
N ALA A 472 42.92 -23.06 35.75
CA ALA A 472 41.65 -22.65 35.19
C ALA A 472 41.76 -22.35 33.68
N PHE A 473 42.76 -21.58 33.28
CA PHE A 473 43.02 -21.24 31.88
C PHE A 473 43.36 -22.49 31.04
N ILE A 474 44.25 -23.36 31.52
CA ILE A 474 44.58 -24.64 30.89
C ILE A 474 43.32 -25.48 30.70
N SER A 475 42.45 -25.55 31.72
CA SER A 475 41.19 -26.29 31.62
C SER A 475 40.28 -25.73 30.52
N HIS A 476 40.08 -24.41 30.46
CA HIS A 476 39.28 -23.79 29.40
C HIS A 476 39.89 -24.01 28.02
N LEU A 477 41.22 -23.93 27.90
CA LEU A 477 41.92 -24.15 26.65
C LEU A 477 41.82 -25.61 26.20
N LEU A 478 41.99 -26.58 27.09
CA LEU A 478 41.81 -28.01 26.79
C LEU A 478 40.38 -28.31 26.34
N ARG A 479 39.35 -27.77 27.02
CA ARG A 479 37.95 -27.89 26.57
C ARG A 479 37.77 -27.36 25.15
N PHE A 480 38.36 -26.20 24.86
CA PHE A 480 38.28 -25.57 23.54
C PHE A 480 38.97 -26.41 22.46
N VAL A 481 40.21 -26.86 22.70
CA VAL A 481 41.02 -27.61 21.72
C VAL A 481 40.47 -29.02 21.50
N LEU A 482 40.05 -29.71 22.56
CA LEU A 482 39.50 -31.06 22.49
C LEU A 482 38.02 -31.10 22.08
N ALA A 483 37.35 -29.94 22.07
CA ALA A 483 35.92 -29.79 21.77
C ALA A 483 35.01 -30.73 22.60
N ARG A 484 35.38 -30.99 23.87
CA ARG A 484 34.61 -31.81 24.82
C ARG A 484 34.74 -31.29 26.25
N GLU A 485 33.83 -31.72 27.11
CA GLU A 485 33.99 -31.56 28.55
C GLU A 485 35.18 -32.37 29.08
N LEU A 486 35.79 -31.85 30.14
CA LEU A 486 36.88 -32.52 30.84
C LEU A 486 36.31 -33.53 31.83
N GLY A 487 36.83 -34.75 31.80
CA GLY A 487 36.56 -35.79 32.76
C GLY A 487 37.62 -35.84 33.86
N PRO A 488 37.46 -36.73 34.86
CA PRO A 488 38.40 -36.86 35.96
C PRO A 488 39.86 -37.12 35.52
N ALA A 489 40.07 -37.91 34.45
CA ALA A 489 41.41 -38.22 33.94
C ALA A 489 42.16 -36.98 33.42
N ASP A 490 41.45 -35.96 32.91
CA ASP A 490 42.07 -34.74 32.39
C ASP A 490 42.70 -33.88 33.49
N SER A 491 42.30 -34.06 34.75
CA SER A 491 42.95 -33.39 35.89
C SER A 491 44.44 -33.69 35.97
N ILE A 492 44.86 -34.92 35.65
CA ILE A 492 46.26 -35.32 35.63
C ILE A 492 47.02 -34.53 34.57
N VAL A 493 46.44 -34.37 33.38
CA VAL A 493 47.03 -33.61 32.28
C VAL A 493 47.13 -32.12 32.62
N ILE A 494 46.11 -31.56 33.27
CA ILE A 494 46.14 -30.18 33.77
C ILE A 494 47.27 -29.99 34.79
N ASP A 495 47.44 -30.94 35.72
CA ASP A 495 48.50 -30.92 36.73
C ASP A 495 49.88 -30.96 36.05
N GLU A 496 50.09 -31.85 35.09
CA GLU A 496 51.35 -31.99 34.34
C GLU A 496 51.72 -30.69 33.61
N ILE A 497 50.77 -30.08 32.88
CA ILE A 497 51.00 -28.84 32.14
C ILE A 497 51.26 -27.66 33.09
N ALA A 498 50.51 -27.58 34.20
CA ALA A 498 50.74 -26.55 35.21
C ALA A 498 52.13 -26.70 35.84
N ASP A 499 52.55 -27.93 36.17
CA ASP A 499 53.86 -28.20 36.75
C ASP A 499 55.00 -27.88 35.77
N ALA A 500 54.85 -28.25 34.48
CA ALA A 500 55.82 -27.96 33.43
C ALA A 500 56.03 -26.45 33.24
N THR A 501 54.95 -25.66 33.34
CA THR A 501 54.99 -24.20 33.11
C THR A 501 55.21 -23.37 34.37
N ARG A 502 55.29 -24.00 35.55
CA ARG A 502 55.51 -23.31 36.84
C ARG A 502 56.82 -22.53 36.87
N GLY A 503 57.90 -23.10 36.32
CA GLY A 503 59.22 -22.46 36.27
C GLY A 503 59.25 -21.14 35.51
N ASP A 504 58.33 -21.00 34.54
CA ASP A 504 58.14 -19.81 33.73
C ASP A 504 57.04 -18.88 34.25
N ALA A 505 56.61 -19.08 35.49
CA ALA A 505 55.50 -18.35 36.11
C ALA A 505 54.21 -18.38 35.26
N TYR A 506 53.94 -19.51 34.60
CA TYR A 506 52.75 -19.73 33.77
C TYR A 506 52.60 -18.72 32.62
N ARG A 507 53.72 -18.30 32.01
CA ARG A 507 53.70 -17.42 30.83
C ARG A 507 52.80 -18.02 29.74
N LEU A 508 51.86 -17.21 29.23
CA LEU A 508 50.84 -17.65 28.27
C LEU A 508 51.41 -18.41 27.06
N LYS A 509 52.58 -17.99 26.54
CA LYS A 509 53.22 -18.67 25.41
C LYS A 509 53.64 -20.10 25.74
N GLU A 510 54.18 -20.33 26.93
CA GLU A 510 54.61 -21.65 27.37
C GLU A 510 53.41 -22.54 27.64
N VAL A 511 52.37 -22.02 28.30
CA VAL A 511 51.09 -22.74 28.51
C VAL A 511 50.45 -23.16 27.19
N LEU A 512 50.46 -22.28 26.18
CA LEU A 512 49.94 -22.64 24.85
C LEU A 512 50.79 -23.72 24.17
N ALA A 513 52.12 -23.68 24.31
CA ALA A 513 53.03 -24.65 23.70
C ALA A 513 52.91 -26.05 24.34
N GLU A 514 52.59 -26.15 25.63
CA GLU A 514 52.38 -27.43 26.30
C GLU A 514 50.99 -28.04 26.01
N VAL A 515 50.01 -27.23 25.62
CA VAL A 515 48.64 -27.68 25.33
C VAL A 515 48.44 -28.06 23.85
N VAL A 516 49.17 -27.42 22.93
CA VAL A 516 49.06 -27.58 21.46
C VAL A 516 50.20 -28.43 20.93
#